data_AF-A0A7S4KW76-F1
#
_entry.id   AF-A0A7S4KW76-F1
#
_cell.length_a   1.000
_cell.length_b   1.000
_cell.length_c   1.000
_cell.angle_alpha   90.00
_cell.angle_beta   90.00
_cell.angle_gamma   90.00
#
_symmetry.space_group_name_H-M   'P 1'
#
loop_
_entity.id
_entity.type
_entity.pdbx_description
1 polymer ?
#
loop_
_entity_poly.entity_id
_entity_poly.type
_entity_poly.pdbx_seq_one_letter_code
_entity_poly.pdbx_strand_id
1 'polypeptide(L)'
;AHEGDVNCLSWNTIDTKLLVSGGEDGAIKVWNLQDLKSQKTTTKSLAPIAVLNFHKSAISSVNWHHKDPTMLVAACREECVSIWDFSLEKDDVANDIEAKYGLMELPPQLLFLHYGQK
;
A
#
# COMPACT_ATOMS: atom_id res chain seq x y z
N ALA A 1 -13.58 -4.00 1.27
CA ALA A 1 -12.97 -4.99 2.19
C ALA A 1 -11.87 -5.76 1.46
N HIS A 2 -11.03 -6.54 2.15
CA HIS A 2 -10.16 -7.54 1.51
C HIS A 2 -11.00 -8.69 0.93
N GLU A 3 -10.46 -9.38 -0.09
CA GLU A 3 -11.09 -10.56 -0.70
C GLU A 3 -10.70 -11.87 -0.01
N GLY A 4 -9.80 -11.79 0.98
CA GLY A 4 -9.39 -12.89 1.84
C GLY A 4 -9.02 -12.42 3.24
N ASP A 5 -8.36 -13.30 3.99
CA ASP A 5 -7.95 -13.04 5.37
C ASP A 5 -6.98 -11.85 5.47
N VAL A 6 -7.15 -11.06 6.53
CA VAL A 6 -6.22 -9.99 6.86
C VAL A 6 -5.11 -10.57 7.73
N ASN A 7 -3.88 -10.54 7.22
CA ASN A 7 -2.74 -11.18 7.87
C ASN A 7 -1.97 -10.22 8.77
N CYS A 8 -1.95 -8.93 8.42
CA CYS A 8 -1.14 -7.93 9.11
C CYS A 8 -1.77 -6.54 9.06
N LEU A 9 -1.47 -5.75 10.09
CA LEU A 9 -2.01 -4.41 10.32
C LEU A 9 -0.94 -3.53 10.96
N SER A 10 -0.91 -2.25 10.61
CA SER A 10 -0.03 -1.29 11.26
C SER A 10 -0.65 0.11 11.28
N TRP A 11 -0.59 0.78 12.43
CA TRP A 11 -0.99 2.18 12.58
C TRP A 11 0.17 3.09 12.18
N ASN A 12 -0.16 4.18 11.49
CA ASN A 12 0.82 5.23 11.27
C ASN A 12 1.09 5.95 12.60
N THR A 13 2.35 5.96 13.02
CA THR A 13 2.76 6.51 14.32
C THR A 13 2.75 8.03 14.35
N ILE A 14 2.83 8.68 13.18
CA ILE A 14 2.83 10.14 13.05
C ILE A 14 1.42 10.60 12.73
N ASP A 15 0.84 10.09 11.64
CA ASP A 15 -0.52 10.41 11.25
C ASP A 15 -1.51 9.35 11.76
N THR A 16 -1.84 9.43 13.05
CA THR A 16 -2.69 8.45 13.74
C THR A 16 -4.08 8.27 13.15
N LYS A 17 -4.52 9.03 12.15
CA LYS A 17 -5.76 8.69 11.43
C LYS A 17 -5.58 7.57 10.41
N LEU A 18 -4.35 7.21 10.07
CA LEU A 18 -4.05 6.23 9.02
C LEU A 18 -3.75 4.85 9.60
N LEU A 19 -4.40 3.86 9.03
CA LEU A 19 -4.14 2.45 9.26
C LEU A 19 -3.77 1.80 7.93
N VAL A 20 -2.82 0.89 7.93
CA VAL A 20 -2.56 -0.02 6.80
C VAL A 20 -2.93 -1.45 7.17
N SER A 21 -3.47 -2.19 6.20
CA SER A 21 -3.71 -3.64 6.28
C SER A 21 -3.11 -4.36 5.08
N GLY A 22 -2.60 -5.57 5.31
CA GLY A 22 -2.16 -6.50 4.28
C GLY A 22 -2.99 -7.78 4.33
N GLY A 23 -3.43 -8.27 3.16
CA GLY A 23 -4.30 -9.45 3.05
C GLY A 23 -3.67 -10.63 2.32
N GLU A 24 -4.35 -11.78 2.40
CA GLU A 24 -4.06 -12.98 1.60
C GLU A 24 -4.31 -12.74 0.10
N ASP A 25 -5.12 -11.72 -0.24
CA ASP A 25 -5.37 -11.24 -1.60
C ASP A 25 -4.17 -10.52 -2.24
N GLY A 26 -3.04 -10.41 -1.53
CA GLY A 26 -1.85 -9.68 -1.98
C GLY A 26 -2.04 -8.16 -2.02
N ALA A 27 -3.19 -7.66 -1.55
CA ALA A 27 -3.48 -6.24 -1.51
C ALA A 27 -2.91 -5.62 -0.24
N ILE A 28 -2.38 -4.41 -0.38
CA ILE A 28 -2.12 -3.49 0.74
C ILE A 28 -3.19 -2.40 0.68
N LYS A 29 -3.93 -2.21 1.77
CA LYS A 29 -5.02 -1.22 1.83
C LYS A 29 -4.75 -0.20 2.92
N VAL A 30 -4.91 1.08 2.60
CA VAL A 30 -4.77 2.19 3.54
C VAL A 30 -6.15 2.72 3.88
N TRP A 31 -6.39 3.01 5.15
CA TRP A 31 -7.67 3.40 5.70
C TRP A 31 -7.54 4.72 6.45
N ASN A 32 -8.48 5.65 6.24
CA ASN A 32 -8.61 6.85 7.04
C ASN A 32 -9.69 6.65 8.10
N LEU A 33 -9.29 6.71 9.36
CA LEU A 33 -10.16 6.46 10.50
C LEU A 33 -10.94 7.70 10.96
N GLN A 34 -10.69 8.88 10.38
CA GLN A 34 -11.56 10.03 10.61
C GLN A 34 -12.96 9.79 10.03
N ASP A 35 -13.06 9.02 8.96
CA ASP A 35 -14.33 8.69 8.32
C ASP A 35 -15.24 7.90 9.27
N LEU A 36 -14.68 7.10 10.20
CA LEU A 36 -15.43 6.42 11.26
C LEU A 36 -16.12 7.39 12.22
N LYS A 37 -15.45 8.49 12.59
CA LYS A 37 -15.98 9.44 13.59
C LYS A 37 -17.15 10.25 13.05
N SER A 38 -17.17 10.46 11.73
CA SER A 38 -18.22 11.18 11.02
C SER A 38 -19.45 10.29 10.73
N GLN A 39 -19.31 8.96 10.74
CA GLN A 39 -20.37 7.99 10.46
C GLN A 39 -21.29 7.67 11.64
N LYS A 40 -21.68 8.66 12.45
CA LYS A 40 -22.59 8.45 13.60
C LYS A 40 -24.00 7.94 13.20
N THR A 41 -24.38 7.93 11.92
CA THR A 41 -25.77 7.68 11.51
C THR A 41 -25.98 6.82 10.25
N THR A 42 -24.93 6.32 9.59
CA THR A 42 -25.08 5.55 8.34
C THR A 42 -24.25 4.29 8.33
N THR A 43 -24.86 3.15 8.01
CA THR A 43 -24.29 1.80 7.85
C THR A 43 -23.30 1.66 6.68
N LYS A 44 -22.66 2.75 6.25
CA LYS A 44 -21.79 2.78 5.08
C LYS A 44 -20.42 2.20 5.46
N SER A 45 -20.10 1.02 4.93
CA SER A 45 -18.78 0.39 5.09
C SER A 45 -17.67 1.37 4.69
N LEU A 46 -16.61 1.46 5.50
CA LEU A 46 -15.45 2.29 5.21
C LEU A 46 -14.77 1.76 3.95
N ALA A 47 -14.57 2.66 2.98
CA ALA A 47 -13.76 2.36 1.82
C ALA A 47 -12.29 2.65 2.17
N PRO A 48 -11.34 1.81 1.72
CA PRO A 48 -9.93 2.17 1.80
C PRO A 48 -9.66 3.41 0.94
N ILE A 49 -8.80 4.30 1.43
CA ILE A 49 -8.39 5.51 0.70
C ILE A 49 -7.32 5.21 -0.36
N ALA A 50 -6.59 4.10 -0.21
CA ALA A 50 -5.66 3.58 -1.20
C ALA A 50 -5.68 2.06 -1.21
N VAL A 51 -5.52 1.47 -2.40
CA VAL A 51 -5.44 0.03 -2.63
C VAL A 51 -4.26 -0.24 -3.54
N LEU A 52 -3.23 -0.89 -3.01
CA LEU A 52 -2.02 -1.27 -3.73
C LEU A 52 -2.12 -2.77 -4.06
N ASN A 53 -2.58 -3.06 -5.28
CA ASN A 53 -2.72 -4.42 -5.81
C ASN A 53 -1.53 -4.73 -6.72
N PHE A 54 -0.34 -4.87 -6.14
CA PHE A 54 0.89 -5.13 -6.87
C PHE A 54 1.44 -6.54 -6.63
N HIS A 55 1.35 -7.03 -5.40
CA HIS A 55 1.84 -8.35 -5.04
C HIS A 55 0.87 -9.44 -5.48
N LYS A 56 1.39 -10.60 -5.91
CA LYS A 56 0.57 -11.73 -6.35
C LYS A 56 0.36 -12.79 -5.28
N SER A 57 1.03 -12.64 -4.14
CA SER A 57 0.86 -13.50 -2.97
C SER A 57 0.59 -12.70 -1.71
N ALA A 58 0.26 -13.43 -0.65
CA ALA A 58 -0.14 -12.90 0.63
C ALA A 58 0.90 -11.95 1.22
N ILE A 59 0.41 -10.83 1.73
CA ILE A 59 1.23 -9.90 2.51
C ILE A 59 1.44 -10.50 3.91
N SER A 60 2.71 -10.66 4.29
CA SER A 60 3.09 -11.28 5.57
C SER A 60 3.37 -10.24 6.66
N SER A 61 3.79 -9.03 6.28
CA SER A 61 4.04 -7.94 7.22
C SER A 61 3.92 -6.59 6.54
N VAL A 62 3.46 -5.59 7.30
CA VAL A 62 3.38 -4.18 6.89
C VAL A 62 3.85 -3.28 8.03
N ASN A 63 4.56 -2.21 7.71
CA ASN A 63 4.96 -1.22 8.70
C ASN A 63 5.05 0.19 8.12
N TRP A 64 4.48 1.16 8.81
CA TRP A 64 4.69 2.57 8.50
C TRP A 64 6.10 2.99 8.90
N HIS A 65 6.68 3.91 8.13
CA HIS A 65 7.93 4.52 8.53
C HIS A 65 7.72 5.41 9.76
N HIS A 66 8.56 5.23 10.77
CA HIS A 66 8.36 5.85 12.07
C HIS A 66 8.65 7.37 12.12
N LYS A 67 9.34 7.89 11.10
CA LYS A 67 9.74 9.31 10.97
C LYS A 67 9.11 10.01 9.76
N ASP A 68 8.47 9.25 8.88
CA ASP A 68 7.90 9.77 7.64
C ASP A 68 6.48 9.21 7.48
N PRO A 69 5.44 10.05 7.57
CA PRO A 69 4.06 9.57 7.51
C PRO A 69 3.64 9.12 6.11
N THR A 70 4.39 9.41 5.04
CA THR A 70 4.01 9.03 3.66
C THR A 70 4.61 7.72 3.23
N MET A 71 5.53 7.13 4.00
CA MET A 71 6.27 5.94 3.59
C MET A 71 5.87 4.71 4.39
N LEU A 72 5.76 3.56 3.72
CA LEU A 72 5.59 2.26 4.36
C LEU A 72 6.41 1.16 3.68
N VAL A 73 6.63 0.08 4.42
CA VAL A 73 7.27 -1.14 3.91
C VAL A 73 6.28 -2.30 4.00
N ALA A 74 6.32 -3.19 3.02
CA ALA A 74 5.56 -4.43 3.02
C ALA A 74 6.44 -5.62 2.60
N ALA A 75 6.24 -6.74 3.28
CA ALA A 75 6.84 -8.03 2.95
C ALA A 75 5.76 -8.98 2.40
N CYS A 76 6.11 -9.72 1.37
CA CYS A 76 5.23 -10.66 0.67
C CYS A 76 5.83 -12.07 0.71
N ARG A 77 4.97 -13.11 0.67
CA ARG A 77 5.40 -14.52 0.60
C ARG A 77 6.18 -14.89 -0.66
N GLU A 78 6.20 -14.05 -1.69
CA GLU A 78 7.03 -14.22 -2.91
C GLU A 78 8.50 -13.81 -2.71
N GLU A 79 9.03 -13.95 -1.49
CA GLU A 79 10.39 -13.53 -1.14
C GLU A 79 10.66 -12.06 -1.52
N CYS A 80 9.63 -11.21 -1.34
CA CYS A 80 9.64 -9.86 -1.85
C CYS A 80 9.47 -8.83 -0.73
N VAL A 81 10.27 -7.77 -0.78
CA VAL A 81 10.13 -6.56 0.05
C VAL A 81 9.89 -5.37 -0.86
N SER A 82 8.87 -4.58 -0.53
CA SER A 82 8.53 -3.35 -1.23
C SER A 82 8.49 -2.16 -0.29
N ILE A 83 8.96 -1.01 -0.77
CA ILE A 83 8.84 0.28 -0.09
C ILE A 83 7.94 1.16 -0.93
N TRP A 84 6.97 1.78 -0.28
CA TRP A 84 5.95 2.61 -0.88
C TRP A 84 6.01 4.00 -0.29
N ASP A 85 5.95 5.03 -1.13
CA ASP A 85 5.88 6.43 -0.73
C ASP A 85 4.67 7.09 -1.40
N PHE A 86 3.70 7.51 -0.58
CA PHE A 86 2.47 8.17 -1.03
C PHE A 86 2.66 9.66 -1.37
N SER A 87 3.84 10.23 -1.12
CA SER A 87 4.17 11.60 -1.56
C SER A 87 4.55 11.66 -3.04
N LEU A 88 4.82 10.51 -3.66
CA LEU A 88 5.19 10.40 -5.07
C LEU A 88 3.96 10.45 -5.96
N GLU A 89 4.00 11.34 -6.95
CA GLU A 89 3.02 11.44 -8.03
C GLU A 89 3.59 10.83 -9.33
N LYS A 90 2.73 10.46 -10.28
CA LYS A 90 3.19 10.05 -11.62
C LYS A 90 3.87 11.24 -12.28
N ASP A 91 5.15 11.09 -12.63
CA ASP A 91 5.82 12.04 -13.51
C ASP A 91 5.40 11.74 -14.96
N ASP A 92 4.78 12.71 -15.63
CA ASP A 92 4.35 12.58 -17.03
C ASP A 92 5.51 12.24 -17.97
N VAL A 93 6.73 12.68 -17.64
CA VAL A 93 7.95 12.40 -18.42
C VAL A 93 8.35 10.92 -18.31
N ALA A 94 8.11 10.29 -17.15
CA ALA A 94 8.43 8.88 -16.94
C ALA A 94 7.49 7.97 -17.77
N ASN A 95 6.21 8.33 -17.90
CA ASN A 95 5.23 7.58 -18.70
C ASN A 95 5.65 7.51 -20.18
N ASP A 96 6.15 8.62 -20.74
CA ASP A 96 6.61 8.66 -22.13
C ASP A 96 7.81 7.72 -22.37
N ILE A 97 8.68 7.55 -21.38
CA ILE A 97 9.83 6.65 -21.44
C ILE A 97 9.36 5.20 -21.31
N GLU A 98 8.50 4.88 -20.34
CA GLU A 98 7.97 3.53 -20.14
C GLU A 98 7.22 3.02 -21.37
N ALA A 99 6.34 3.86 -21.93
CA ALA A 99 5.60 3.55 -23.16
C ALA A 99 6.54 3.37 -24.36
N LYS A 100 7.61 4.17 -24.45
CA LYS A 100 8.57 4.11 -25.57
C LYS A 100 9.49 2.89 -25.50
N TYR A 101 9.86 2.43 -24.31
CA TYR A 101 10.80 1.33 -24.12
C TYR A 101 10.15 0.01 -23.67
N GLY A 102 8.82 -0.02 -23.53
CA GLY A 102 8.08 -1.22 -23.14
C GLY A 102 8.46 -1.72 -21.75
N LEU A 103 8.77 -0.80 -20.84
CA LEU A 103 9.07 -1.15 -19.45
C LEU A 103 7.79 -1.55 -18.73
N MET A 104 7.92 -2.42 -17.72
CA MET A 104 6.81 -2.82 -16.87
C MET A 104 6.24 -1.57 -16.19
N GLU A 105 4.94 -1.30 -16.36
CA GLU A 105 4.26 -0.21 -15.65
C GLU A 105 4.34 -0.47 -14.14
N LEU A 106 5.26 0.21 -13.46
CA LEU A 106 5.35 0.17 -12.01
C LEU A 106 4.40 1.22 -11.43
N PRO A 107 3.73 0.93 -10.30
CA PRO A 107 2.99 1.96 -9.60
C PRO A 107 3.95 3.10 -9.21
N PRO A 108 3.57 4.37 -9.40
CA PRO A 108 4.45 5.50 -9.11
C PRO A 108 4.79 5.64 -7.63
N GLN A 109 3.93 5.12 -6.76
CA GLN A 109 4.18 5.07 -5.31
C GLN A 109 5.20 4.00 -4.93
N LEU A 110 5.58 3.07 -5.82
CA LEU A 110 6.55 2.02 -5.54
C LEU A 110 7.97 2.60 -5.62
N LEU A 111 8.56 2.88 -4.46
CA LEU A 111 9.90 3.47 -4.36
C LEU A 111 11.00 2.42 -4.50
N PHE A 112 10.79 1.22 -3.98
CA PHE A 112 11.79 0.16 -4.02
C PHE A 112 11.14 -1.22 -4.04
N LEU A 113 11.76 -2.13 -4.78
CA LEU A 113 11.34 -3.52 -4.88
C LEU A 113 12.56 -4.43 -4.86
N HIS A 114 12.58 -5.36 -3.92
CA HIS A 114 13.57 -6.43 -3.87
C HIS A 114 12.85 -7.77 -3.94
N TYR A 115 13.29 -8.61 -4.87
CA TYR A 115 12.98 -10.04 -4.90
C TYR A 115 14.22 -10.80 -4.44
N GLY A 116 14.03 -11.82 -3.61
CA GLY A 116 15.10 -12.62 -3.03
C GLY A 116 16.18 -13.00 -4.05
N GLN A 117 17.44 -12.92 -3.62
CA GLN A 117 18.54 -13.48 -4.40
C GLN A 117 18.50 -15.01 -4.30
N LYS A 118 18.38 -15.68 -5.44
CA LYS A 118 18.70 -17.10 -5.56
C LYS A 118 20.21 -17.30 -5.64
#